data_AF-A0A3S5JM87-F1
#
_entry.id   AF-A0A3S5JM87-F1
#
_cell.length_a   1.000
_cell.length_b   1.000
_cell.length_c   1.000
_cell.angle_alpha   90.00
_cell.angle_beta   90.00
_cell.angle_gamma   90.00
#
_symmetry.space_group_name_H-M   'P 1'
#
loop_
_entity.id
_entity.type
_entity.pdbx_description
1 polymer ?
#
loop_
_entity_poly.entity_id
_entity_poly.type
_entity_poly.pdbx_seq_one_letter_code
_entity_poly.pdbx_strand_id
1 'polypeptide(L)'
;MIREVKKIVASYTSASKKLRKIVPEFNWSNLLADYGEYVCINQYSLKQAPVGTKGFDAKTRKNKTVQIKTVRDTTKSIKFSRGADYLLVIEVYENADWNEVYYGNFKKILKVSSPTKNGEYTIGISKLKKIAKNTFSPKEEISVILKNGKKISANTVEELRNKLLKKKFNVPGISTINQRRRRNNWELERAFGIKVPPNYASFESLVDEEGYEWYPEEPTIHGDREPLVYEPQKRVYISKTEFC
;
A
#
# COMPACT_ATOMS: atom_id res chain seq x y z
N MET A 1 21.14 31.64 -27.10
CA MET A 1 21.02 30.21 -27.50
C MET A 1 21.98 29.26 -26.78
N ILE A 2 23.27 29.11 -27.15
CA ILE A 2 24.14 28.07 -26.53
C ILE A 2 24.33 28.24 -25.00
N ARG A 3 24.41 29.49 -24.53
CA ARG A 3 24.52 29.81 -23.10
C ARG A 3 23.26 29.43 -22.31
N GLU A 4 22.08 29.62 -22.89
CA GLU A 4 20.81 29.27 -22.26
C GLU A 4 20.61 27.75 -22.22
N VAL A 5 20.92 27.06 -23.32
CA VAL A 5 20.92 25.59 -23.36
C VAL A 5 21.83 25.01 -22.27
N LYS A 6 23.06 25.53 -22.13
CA LYS A 6 23.98 25.11 -21.05
C LYS A 6 23.40 25.37 -19.65
N LYS A 7 22.71 26.49 -19.43
CA LYS A 7 22.06 26.79 -18.14
C LYS A 7 20.95 25.79 -17.82
N ILE A 8 20.12 25.44 -18.80
CA ILE A 8 19.03 24.46 -18.63
C ILE A 8 19.59 23.06 -18.33
N VAL A 9 20.63 22.64 -19.06
CA VAL A 9 21.28 21.34 -18.78
C VAL A 9 21.95 21.33 -17.39
N ALA A 10 22.58 22.43 -16.99
CA ALA A 10 23.16 22.57 -15.66
C ALA A 10 22.10 22.55 -14.53
N SER A 11 20.93 23.17 -14.74
CA SER A 11 19.85 23.12 -13.74
C SER A 11 19.28 21.71 -13.62
N TYR A 12 19.08 21.00 -14.73
CA TYR A 12 18.65 19.60 -14.74
C TYR A 12 19.62 18.69 -13.97
N THR A 13 20.91 18.76 -14.29
CA THR A 13 21.93 17.94 -13.60
C THR A 13 22.07 18.30 -12.12
N SER A 14 21.90 19.57 -11.75
CA SER A 14 21.84 20.01 -10.36
C SER A 14 20.62 19.43 -9.63
N ALA A 15 19.44 19.39 -10.27
CA ALA A 15 18.25 18.78 -9.70
C ALA A 15 18.43 17.29 -9.42
N SER A 16 18.96 16.51 -10.37
CA SER A 16 19.29 15.09 -10.15
C SER A 16 20.24 14.88 -8.97
N LYS A 17 21.26 15.74 -8.82
CA LYS A 17 22.18 15.68 -7.67
C LYS A 17 21.49 16.00 -6.35
N LYS A 18 20.58 16.97 -6.32
CA LYS A 18 19.78 17.30 -5.12
C LYS A 18 18.86 16.15 -4.74
N LEU A 19 18.18 15.53 -5.71
CA LEU A 19 17.31 14.38 -5.47
C LEU A 19 18.09 13.19 -4.92
N ARG A 20 19.27 12.87 -5.45
CA ARG A 20 20.14 11.81 -4.92
C ARG A 20 20.57 12.04 -3.47
N LYS A 21 20.63 13.30 -2.99
CA LYS A 21 20.93 13.59 -1.58
C LYS A 21 19.76 13.31 -0.64
N ILE A 22 18.53 13.50 -1.12
CA ILE A 22 17.31 13.36 -0.32
C ILE A 22 16.76 11.93 -0.41
N VAL A 23 16.92 11.30 -1.57
CA VAL A 23 16.40 9.98 -1.92
C VAL A 23 17.54 9.18 -2.57
N PRO A 24 18.52 8.70 -1.78
CA PRO A 24 19.76 8.10 -2.28
C PRO A 24 19.59 6.71 -2.89
N GLU A 25 18.46 6.03 -2.64
CA GLU A 25 18.15 4.71 -3.17
C GLU A 25 17.83 4.71 -4.68
N PHE A 26 17.55 5.88 -5.25
CA PHE A 26 17.38 6.07 -6.70
C PHE A 26 18.60 6.74 -7.33
N ASN A 27 18.92 6.33 -8.56
CA ASN A 27 20.06 6.88 -9.30
C ASN A 27 19.78 8.29 -9.86
N TRP A 28 18.52 8.63 -10.14
CA TRP A 28 18.09 9.90 -10.74
C TRP A 28 18.77 10.22 -12.09
N SER A 29 19.16 9.18 -12.82
CA SER A 29 19.77 9.28 -14.16
C SER A 29 18.71 9.45 -15.26
N ASN A 30 17.53 8.88 -15.07
CA ASN A 30 16.37 9.07 -15.94
C ASN A 30 15.26 9.69 -15.10
N LEU A 31 15.32 11.02 -14.94
CA LEU A 31 14.53 11.75 -13.96
C LEU A 31 13.04 11.39 -13.98
N LEU A 32 12.44 11.27 -15.17
CA LEU A 32 11.01 10.95 -15.29
C LEU A 32 10.71 9.51 -14.83
N ALA A 33 11.49 8.53 -15.29
CA ALA A 33 11.30 7.13 -14.93
C ALA A 33 11.59 6.90 -13.44
N ASP A 34 12.71 7.42 -12.95
CA ASP A 34 13.13 7.32 -11.55
C ASP A 34 12.10 7.99 -10.63
N TYR A 35 11.57 9.16 -11.00
CA TYR A 35 10.49 9.81 -10.28
C TYR A 35 9.23 8.94 -10.23
N GLY A 36 8.83 8.38 -11.37
CA GLY A 36 7.62 7.57 -11.39
C GLY A 36 7.75 6.26 -10.62
N GLU A 37 8.92 5.62 -10.63
CA GLU A 37 9.21 4.48 -9.76
C GLU A 37 9.15 4.88 -8.27
N TYR A 38 9.78 5.99 -7.89
CA TYR A 38 9.72 6.54 -6.53
C TYR A 38 8.26 6.77 -6.09
N VAL A 39 7.45 7.42 -6.92
CA VAL A 39 6.02 7.64 -6.64
C VAL A 39 5.30 6.31 -6.45
N CYS A 40 5.47 5.36 -7.36
CA CYS A 40 4.79 4.08 -7.30
C CYS A 40 5.20 3.27 -6.06
N ILE A 41 6.48 3.25 -5.72
CA ILE A 41 7.00 2.51 -4.56
C ILE A 41 6.38 3.04 -3.27
N ASN A 42 6.37 4.36 -3.08
CA ASN A 42 5.82 4.98 -1.88
C ASN A 42 4.30 4.86 -1.82
N GLN A 43 3.60 5.22 -2.91
CA GLN A 43 2.14 5.27 -2.94
C GLN A 43 1.51 3.87 -2.76
N TYR A 44 2.11 2.85 -3.37
CA TYR A 44 1.56 1.48 -3.35
C TYR A 44 2.27 0.58 -2.34
N SER A 45 3.12 1.13 -1.46
CA SER A 45 3.89 0.36 -0.46
C SER A 45 4.65 -0.83 -1.07
N LEU A 46 5.29 -0.62 -2.23
CA LEU A 46 6.06 -1.65 -2.91
C LEU A 46 7.48 -1.70 -2.35
N LYS A 47 8.12 -2.86 -2.44
CA LYS A 47 9.54 -3.02 -2.18
C LYS A 47 10.30 -2.96 -3.50
N GLN A 48 11.18 -1.97 -3.66
CA GLN A 48 12.02 -1.82 -4.85
C GLN A 48 12.85 -3.09 -5.12
N ALA A 49 12.99 -3.46 -6.38
CA ALA A 49 13.86 -4.54 -6.80
C ALA A 49 15.35 -4.10 -6.74
N PRO A 50 16.29 -5.04 -6.54
CA PRO A 50 17.71 -4.72 -6.66
C PRO A 50 18.07 -4.13 -8.03
N VAL A 51 19.03 -3.21 -8.05
CA VAL A 51 19.54 -2.61 -9.29
C VAL A 51 19.98 -3.71 -10.27
N GLY A 52 19.60 -3.57 -11.55
CA GLY A 52 19.91 -4.54 -12.60
C GLY A 52 18.96 -5.73 -12.69
N THR A 53 17.94 -5.80 -11.84
CA THR A 53 16.87 -6.80 -11.96
C THR A 53 16.17 -6.68 -13.33
N LYS A 54 16.03 -7.80 -14.03
CA LYS A 54 15.35 -7.85 -15.32
C LYS A 54 13.89 -8.25 -15.16
N GLY A 55 12.99 -7.54 -15.83
CA GLY A 55 11.59 -7.92 -16.01
C GLY A 55 10.59 -7.36 -14.99
N PHE A 56 11.04 -6.80 -13.88
CA PHE A 56 10.20 -6.11 -12.89
C PHE A 56 11.03 -5.09 -12.09
N ASP A 57 10.35 -4.10 -11.52
CA ASP A 57 10.98 -2.94 -10.87
C ASP A 57 10.72 -2.94 -9.35
N ALA A 58 9.65 -3.60 -8.91
CA ALA A 58 9.31 -3.71 -7.50
C ALA A 58 8.53 -5.00 -7.18
N LYS A 59 8.29 -5.24 -5.89
CA LYS A 59 7.44 -6.33 -5.40
C LYS A 59 6.39 -5.82 -4.42
N THR A 60 5.20 -6.41 -4.47
CA THR A 60 4.15 -6.19 -3.46
C THR A 60 4.53 -6.85 -2.13
N ARG A 61 3.75 -6.56 -1.07
CA ARG A 61 3.88 -7.24 0.23
C ARG A 61 3.72 -8.76 0.16
N LYS A 62 2.97 -9.25 -0.85
CA LYS A 62 2.79 -10.69 -1.13
C LYS A 62 3.87 -11.27 -2.06
N ASN A 63 5.00 -10.57 -2.22
CA ASN A 63 6.12 -10.96 -3.08
C ASN A 63 5.73 -11.13 -4.56
N LYS A 64 4.65 -10.46 -5.00
CA LYS A 64 4.28 -10.42 -6.43
C LYS A 64 5.08 -9.36 -7.14
N THR A 65 5.59 -9.70 -8.31
CA THR A 65 6.45 -8.83 -9.11
C THR A 65 5.63 -7.77 -9.84
N VAL A 66 6.10 -6.52 -9.82
CA VAL A 66 5.44 -5.37 -10.45
C VAL A 66 6.43 -4.74 -11.41
N GLN A 67 6.04 -4.61 -12.68
CA GLN A 67 6.74 -3.75 -13.63
C GLN A 67 6.06 -2.39 -13.67
N ILE A 68 6.83 -1.33 -13.48
CA ILE A 68 6.41 0.07 -13.42
C ILE A 68 6.74 0.73 -14.77
N LYS A 69 5.80 1.51 -15.29
CA LYS A 69 5.99 2.35 -16.47
C LYS A 69 5.49 3.75 -16.21
N THR A 70 6.33 4.72 -16.52
CA THR A 70 6.01 6.14 -16.39
C THR A 70 5.91 6.76 -17.76
N VAL A 71 4.83 7.50 -17.99
CA VAL A 71 4.60 8.21 -19.24
C VAL A 71 4.27 9.67 -19.01
N ARG A 72 4.43 10.49 -20.05
CA ARG A 72 3.85 11.83 -20.11
C ARG A 72 2.44 11.76 -20.69
N ASP A 73 1.63 12.77 -20.44
CA ASP A 73 0.29 12.97 -21.03
C ASP A 73 0.25 12.90 -22.57
N THR A 74 1.33 13.29 -23.23
CA THR A 74 1.51 13.22 -24.69
C THR A 74 1.81 11.81 -25.21
N THR A 75 2.05 10.84 -24.34
CA THR A 75 2.48 9.49 -24.73
C THR A 75 1.31 8.66 -25.24
N LYS A 76 1.40 8.15 -26.48
CA LYS A 76 0.33 7.36 -27.10
C LYS A 76 0.35 5.87 -26.72
N SER A 77 1.52 5.33 -26.42
CA SER A 77 1.71 3.90 -26.13
C SER A 77 2.91 3.67 -25.22
N ILE A 78 2.87 2.59 -24.45
CA ILE A 78 4.02 2.10 -23.69
C ILE A 78 4.63 0.87 -24.33
N LYS A 79 5.92 0.68 -24.08
CA LYS A 79 6.62 -0.59 -24.30
C LYS A 79 6.94 -1.25 -22.97
N PHE A 80 6.86 -2.57 -22.93
CA PHE A 80 7.17 -3.35 -21.75
C PHE A 80 7.68 -4.75 -22.10
N SER A 81 8.45 -5.35 -21.20
CA SER A 81 9.02 -6.69 -21.37
C SER A 81 8.25 -7.69 -20.51
N ARG A 82 8.22 -8.97 -20.89
CA ARG A 82 7.65 -10.02 -20.03
C ARG A 82 8.42 -10.12 -18.70
N GLY A 83 7.78 -10.64 -17.66
CA GLY A 83 8.49 -11.03 -16.42
C GLY A 83 7.82 -10.63 -15.11
N ALA A 84 6.72 -9.89 -15.14
CA ALA A 84 6.01 -9.45 -13.93
C ALA A 84 4.62 -10.10 -13.76
N ASP A 85 4.15 -10.17 -12.52
CA ASP A 85 2.77 -10.54 -12.17
C ASP A 85 1.80 -9.39 -12.48
N TYR A 86 2.24 -8.16 -12.20
CA TYR A 86 1.47 -6.94 -12.39
C TYR A 86 2.19 -5.91 -13.25
N LEU A 87 1.42 -5.15 -14.01
CA LEU A 87 1.86 -3.94 -14.70
C LEU A 87 1.24 -2.75 -13.97
N LEU A 88 2.07 -1.79 -13.57
CA LEU A 88 1.68 -0.50 -13.01
C LEU A 88 2.15 0.60 -13.96
N VAL A 89 1.22 1.44 -14.40
CA VAL A 89 1.45 2.53 -15.36
C VAL A 89 0.89 3.81 -14.76
N ILE A 90 1.74 4.82 -14.66
CA ILE A 90 1.33 6.17 -14.25
C ILE A 90 1.65 7.17 -15.36
N GLU A 91 0.84 8.21 -15.41
CA GLU A 91 1.01 9.40 -16.27
C GLU A 91 1.47 10.55 -15.38
N VAL A 92 2.56 11.22 -15.74
CA VAL A 92 3.15 12.35 -14.99
C VAL A 92 3.07 13.61 -15.83
N TYR A 93 2.58 14.69 -15.23
CA TYR A 93 2.44 16.02 -15.83
C TYR A 93 3.68 16.89 -15.58
N GLU A 94 3.76 18.04 -16.26
CA GLU A 94 4.92 18.94 -16.15
C GLU A 94 5.14 19.51 -14.75
N ASN A 95 4.07 19.67 -13.97
CA ASN A 95 4.11 20.11 -12.58
C ASN A 95 4.45 18.98 -11.58
N ALA A 96 4.84 17.80 -12.07
CA ALA A 96 5.10 16.59 -11.31
C ALA A 96 3.88 15.94 -10.63
N ASP A 97 2.66 16.44 -10.86
CA ASP A 97 1.46 15.68 -10.53
C ASP A 97 1.39 14.42 -11.38
N TRP A 98 0.62 13.44 -10.91
CA TRP A 98 0.52 12.16 -11.59
C TRP A 98 -0.85 11.52 -11.43
N ASN A 99 -1.18 10.63 -12.37
CA ASN A 99 -2.41 9.84 -12.37
C ASN A 99 -2.10 8.36 -12.64
N GLU A 100 -2.83 7.45 -11.98
CA GLU A 100 -2.82 6.03 -12.33
C GLU A 100 -3.50 5.84 -13.69
N VAL A 101 -2.77 5.24 -14.64
CA VAL A 101 -3.31 4.84 -15.95
C VAL A 101 -3.83 3.41 -15.89
N TYR A 102 -3.05 2.52 -15.26
CA TYR A 102 -3.38 1.12 -15.11
C TYR A 102 -2.57 0.52 -13.97
N TYR A 103 -3.21 -0.21 -13.08
CA TYR A 103 -2.52 -1.15 -12.21
C TYR A 103 -3.23 -2.50 -12.25
N GLY A 104 -2.57 -3.55 -12.73
CA GLY A 104 -3.15 -4.87 -12.65
C GLY A 104 -2.51 -5.99 -13.43
N ASN A 105 -3.30 -7.04 -13.67
CA ASN A 105 -2.82 -8.33 -14.14
C ASN A 105 -2.03 -8.21 -15.45
N PHE A 106 -0.73 -8.52 -15.36
CA PHE A 106 0.19 -8.40 -16.48
C PHE A 106 -0.18 -9.32 -17.65
N LYS A 107 -0.58 -10.57 -17.36
CA LYS A 107 -0.97 -11.55 -18.39
C LYS A 107 -2.17 -11.05 -19.20
N LYS A 108 -3.11 -10.34 -18.57
CA LYS A 108 -4.25 -9.74 -19.28
C LYS A 108 -3.77 -8.71 -20.29
N ILE A 109 -2.86 -7.82 -19.90
CA ILE A 109 -2.30 -6.80 -20.79
C ILE A 109 -1.47 -7.42 -21.90
N LEU A 110 -0.65 -8.43 -21.58
CA LEU A 110 0.17 -9.13 -22.56
C LEU A 110 -0.66 -9.71 -23.72
N LYS A 111 -1.81 -10.34 -23.42
CA LYS A 111 -2.71 -10.94 -24.43
C LYS A 111 -3.31 -9.94 -25.42
N VAL A 112 -3.46 -8.69 -25.01
CA VAL A 112 -4.09 -7.64 -25.83
C VAL A 112 -3.08 -6.64 -26.40
N SER A 113 -1.78 -6.89 -26.18
CA SER A 113 -0.67 -6.09 -26.65
C SER A 113 -0.07 -6.68 -27.93
N SER A 114 0.61 -5.86 -28.71
CA SER A 114 1.28 -6.28 -29.94
C SER A 114 2.77 -6.52 -29.66
N PRO A 115 3.37 -7.63 -30.12
CA PRO A 115 4.81 -7.83 -30.01
C PRO A 115 5.57 -6.83 -30.89
N THR A 116 6.78 -6.48 -30.46
CA THR A 116 7.74 -5.66 -31.20
C THR A 116 8.88 -6.52 -31.74
N LYS A 117 9.70 -5.97 -32.66
CA LYS A 117 10.87 -6.67 -33.22
C LYS A 117 11.92 -7.05 -32.17
N ASN A 118 11.95 -6.37 -31.02
CA ASN A 118 12.98 -6.52 -29.99
C ASN A 118 12.54 -7.42 -28.82
N GLY A 119 11.47 -8.22 -28.99
CA GLY A 119 10.95 -9.08 -27.94
C GLY A 119 10.14 -8.37 -26.85
N GLU A 120 9.94 -7.05 -26.97
CA GLU A 120 9.04 -6.26 -26.11
C GLU A 120 7.60 -6.29 -26.65
N TYR A 121 6.67 -5.76 -25.86
CA TYR A 121 5.26 -5.60 -26.20
C TYR A 121 4.88 -4.13 -26.17
N THR A 122 3.95 -3.74 -27.06
CA THR A 122 3.38 -2.40 -27.10
C THR A 122 1.87 -2.41 -26.88
N ILE A 123 1.37 -1.42 -26.15
CA ILE A 123 -0.06 -1.18 -25.97
C ILE A 123 -0.34 0.32 -25.91
N GLY A 124 -1.43 0.75 -26.54
CA GLY A 124 -1.88 2.14 -26.50
C GLY A 124 -2.43 2.54 -25.13
N ILE A 125 -2.12 3.76 -24.68
CA ILE A 125 -2.60 4.31 -23.40
C ILE A 125 -4.13 4.34 -23.34
N SER A 126 -4.81 4.73 -24.43
CA SER A 126 -6.29 4.73 -24.47
C SER A 126 -6.88 3.34 -24.28
N LYS A 127 -6.22 2.29 -24.78
CA LYS A 127 -6.64 0.89 -24.58
C LYS A 127 -6.40 0.46 -23.14
N LEU A 128 -5.26 0.82 -22.55
CA LEU A 128 -4.99 0.60 -21.12
C LEU A 128 -6.05 1.28 -20.23
N LYS A 129 -6.34 2.57 -20.45
CA LYS A 129 -7.37 3.31 -19.70
C LYS A 129 -8.75 2.63 -19.81
N LYS A 130 -9.14 2.15 -21.01
CA LYS A 130 -10.38 1.36 -21.18
C LYS A 130 -10.38 0.05 -20.39
N ILE A 131 -9.25 -0.66 -20.40
CA ILE A 131 -9.10 -1.90 -19.63
C ILE A 131 -9.13 -1.60 -18.13
N ALA A 132 -8.47 -0.53 -17.66
CA ALA A 132 -8.48 -0.12 -16.25
C ALA A 132 -9.90 0.14 -15.74
N LYS A 133 -10.71 0.86 -16.52
CA LYS A 133 -12.13 1.11 -16.18
C LYS A 133 -12.95 -0.18 -16.01
N ASN A 134 -12.63 -1.20 -16.81
CA ASN A 134 -13.39 -2.47 -16.86
C ASN A 134 -12.75 -3.61 -16.05
N THR A 135 -11.55 -3.39 -15.53
CA THR A 135 -10.86 -4.31 -14.63
C THR A 135 -10.33 -3.50 -13.49
N PHE A 136 -11.13 -3.44 -12.43
CA PHE A 136 -10.71 -2.88 -11.16
C PHE A 136 -9.36 -3.49 -10.79
N SER A 137 -8.42 -2.62 -10.40
CA SER A 137 -7.05 -2.93 -10.01
C SER A 137 -7.00 -4.14 -9.06
N PRO A 138 -5.88 -4.88 -8.94
CA PRO A 138 -5.72 -5.86 -7.89
C PRO A 138 -5.77 -5.07 -6.58
N LYS A 139 -6.96 -4.94 -6.01
CA LYS A 139 -7.08 -4.49 -4.63
C LYS A 139 -6.33 -5.56 -3.86
N GLU A 140 -5.21 -5.18 -3.27
CA GLU A 140 -4.45 -6.10 -2.45
C GLU A 140 -5.43 -6.70 -1.46
N GLU A 141 -5.66 -8.01 -1.59
CA GLU A 141 -6.63 -8.69 -0.76
C GLU A 141 -6.18 -8.49 0.69
N ILE A 142 -6.98 -7.71 1.41
CA ILE A 142 -6.80 -7.41 2.82
C ILE A 142 -7.24 -8.63 3.61
N SER A 143 -6.48 -8.98 4.64
CA SER A 143 -6.80 -10.13 5.49
C SER A 143 -6.55 -9.82 6.93
N VAL A 144 -7.44 -10.29 7.79
CA VAL A 144 -7.26 -10.28 9.25
C VAL A 144 -7.09 -11.70 9.74
N ILE A 145 -6.24 -11.87 10.76
CA ILE A 145 -6.10 -13.12 11.52
C ILE A 145 -6.97 -13.01 12.76
N LEU A 146 -7.86 -13.98 12.97
CA LEU A 146 -8.71 -14.07 14.15
C LEU A 146 -7.93 -14.67 15.34
N LYS A 147 -8.44 -14.48 16.57
CA LYS A 147 -7.85 -15.07 17.80
C LYS A 147 -7.64 -16.59 17.71
N ASN A 148 -8.50 -17.31 16.95
CA ASN A 148 -8.37 -18.75 16.71
C ASN A 148 -7.39 -19.12 15.56
N GLY A 149 -6.56 -18.19 15.10
CA GLY A 149 -5.60 -18.39 14.00
C GLY A 149 -6.21 -18.43 12.60
N LYS A 150 -7.55 -18.39 12.46
CA LYS A 150 -8.20 -18.43 11.14
C LYS A 150 -8.04 -17.10 10.41
N LYS A 151 -7.60 -17.18 9.15
CA LYS A 151 -7.47 -16.03 8.26
C LYS A 151 -8.78 -15.76 7.51
N ILE A 152 -9.24 -14.51 7.51
CA ILE A 152 -10.35 -14.04 6.66
C ILE A 152 -9.82 -12.97 5.74
N SER A 153 -10.13 -13.10 4.45
CA SER A 153 -9.61 -12.21 3.40
C SER A 153 -10.71 -11.65 2.50
N ALA A 154 -10.49 -10.45 1.95
CA ALA A 154 -11.40 -9.81 0.98
C ALA A 154 -10.66 -8.77 0.13
N ASN A 155 -11.31 -8.31 -0.95
CA ASN A 155 -10.71 -7.31 -1.85
C ASN A 155 -10.98 -5.88 -1.39
N THR A 156 -11.97 -5.65 -0.53
CA THR A 156 -12.27 -4.32 0.02
C THR A 156 -12.46 -4.36 1.52
N VAL A 157 -12.25 -3.21 2.17
CA VAL A 157 -12.52 -3.01 3.61
C VAL A 157 -13.97 -3.35 3.94
N GLU A 158 -14.88 -2.93 3.06
CA GLU A 158 -16.32 -3.15 3.21
C GLU A 158 -16.69 -4.63 3.06
N GLU A 159 -16.15 -5.32 2.07
CA GLU A 159 -16.33 -6.77 1.93
C GLU A 159 -15.78 -7.52 3.14
N LEU A 160 -14.61 -7.14 3.64
CA LEU A 160 -14.01 -7.77 4.81
C LEU A 160 -14.90 -7.55 6.05
N ARG A 161 -15.37 -6.31 6.26
CA ARG A 161 -16.31 -5.97 7.34
C ARG A 161 -17.58 -6.79 7.24
N ASN A 162 -18.19 -6.89 6.06
CA ASN A 162 -19.42 -7.66 5.85
C ASN A 162 -19.21 -9.16 6.09
N LYS A 163 -18.05 -9.73 5.70
CA LYS A 163 -17.69 -11.12 6.03
C LYS A 163 -17.56 -11.35 7.53
N LEU A 164 -16.98 -10.39 8.27
CA LEU A 164 -16.83 -10.47 9.72
C LEU A 164 -18.18 -10.33 10.43
N LEU A 165 -19.04 -9.39 10.01
CA LEU A 165 -20.39 -9.23 10.55
C LEU A 165 -21.26 -10.47 10.31
N LYS A 166 -21.17 -11.10 9.13
CA LYS A 166 -21.87 -12.36 8.84
C LYS A 166 -21.44 -13.50 9.77
N LYS A 167 -20.22 -13.42 10.31
CA LYS A 167 -19.68 -14.34 11.32
C LYS A 167 -19.94 -13.91 12.76
N LYS A 168 -20.77 -12.89 12.98
CA LYS A 168 -21.16 -12.34 14.28
C LYS A 168 -20.02 -11.69 15.07
N PHE A 169 -18.96 -11.22 14.41
CA PHE A 169 -17.95 -10.38 15.07
C PHE A 169 -18.48 -8.97 15.31
N ASN A 170 -18.15 -8.38 16.45
CA ASN A 170 -18.38 -6.97 16.71
C ASN A 170 -17.33 -6.14 15.97
N VAL A 171 -17.73 -5.43 14.92
CA VAL A 171 -16.81 -4.71 14.02
C VAL A 171 -17.20 -3.24 13.94
N PRO A 172 -16.26 -2.29 14.08
CA PRO A 172 -16.55 -0.86 13.99
C PRO A 172 -17.18 -0.44 12.67
N GLY A 173 -17.72 0.79 12.64
CA GLY A 173 -18.20 1.44 11.42
C GLY A 173 -17.08 1.60 10.38
N ILE A 174 -17.45 1.66 9.10
CA ILE A 174 -16.48 1.77 8.00
C ILE A 174 -15.63 3.05 8.11
N SER A 175 -16.23 4.15 8.57
CA SER A 175 -15.55 5.42 8.84
C SER A 175 -14.47 5.24 9.90
N THR A 176 -14.80 4.59 11.02
CA THR A 176 -13.87 4.28 12.11
C THR A 176 -12.73 3.38 11.65
N ILE A 177 -13.00 2.33 10.88
CA ILE A 177 -11.96 1.43 10.36
C ILE A 177 -10.98 2.21 9.47
N ASN A 178 -11.50 3.03 8.56
CA ASN A 178 -10.66 3.83 7.67
C ASN A 178 -9.85 4.88 8.44
N GLN A 179 -10.43 5.52 9.46
CA GLN A 179 -9.72 6.45 10.33
C GLN A 179 -8.57 5.76 11.07
N ARG A 180 -8.80 4.56 11.63
CA ARG A 180 -7.79 3.75 12.32
C ARG A 180 -6.65 3.35 11.38
N ARG A 181 -6.97 2.83 10.19
CA ARG A 181 -5.96 2.40 9.19
C ARG A 181 -5.03 3.51 8.72
N ARG A 182 -5.44 4.78 8.82
CA ARG A 182 -4.62 5.95 8.45
C ARG A 182 -3.59 6.32 9.52
N ARG A 183 -3.71 5.79 10.74
CA ARG A 183 -2.79 6.05 11.85
C ARG A 183 -1.65 5.00 11.84
N ASN A 184 -0.41 5.46 11.98
CA ASN A 184 0.79 4.61 11.82
C ASN A 184 0.90 3.47 12.86
N ASN A 185 0.21 3.57 14.00
CA ASN A 185 0.26 2.57 15.08
C ASN A 185 -0.88 1.55 15.05
N TRP A 186 -1.72 1.52 14.01
CA TRP A 186 -2.85 0.60 13.91
C TRP A 186 -2.58 -0.54 12.93
N GLU A 187 -2.38 -1.74 13.49
CA GLU A 187 -2.50 -2.99 12.74
C GLU A 187 -3.91 -3.15 12.16
N LEU A 188 -4.02 -3.93 11.08
CA LEU A 188 -5.30 -4.14 10.41
C LEU A 188 -6.31 -4.84 11.32
N GLU A 189 -5.87 -5.84 12.07
CA GLU A 189 -6.65 -6.57 13.07
C GLU A 189 -7.23 -5.63 14.12
N ARG A 190 -6.42 -4.68 14.63
CA ARG A 190 -6.87 -3.66 15.59
C ARG A 190 -7.87 -2.70 14.94
N ALA A 191 -7.62 -2.30 13.68
CA ALA A 191 -8.52 -1.41 12.95
C ALA A 191 -9.94 -1.99 12.80
N PHE A 192 -10.05 -3.31 12.61
CA PHE A 192 -11.31 -4.05 12.54
C PHE A 192 -11.88 -4.45 13.91
N GLY A 193 -11.21 -4.14 15.02
CA GLY A 193 -11.65 -4.52 16.37
C GLY A 193 -11.50 -6.01 16.69
N ILE A 194 -10.62 -6.71 15.98
CA ILE A 194 -10.29 -8.12 16.25
C ILE A 194 -9.31 -8.25 17.42
N LYS A 195 -8.43 -7.25 17.54
CA LYS A 195 -7.51 -7.03 18.66
C LYS A 195 -7.87 -5.73 19.36
N VAL A 196 -7.47 -5.58 20.62
CA VAL A 196 -7.70 -4.33 21.37
C VAL A 196 -6.93 -3.15 20.75
N PRO A 197 -7.29 -1.89 21.04
CA PRO A 197 -6.56 -0.74 20.54
C PRO A 197 -5.08 -0.71 20.96
N PRO A 198 -4.21 -0.01 20.22
CA PRO A 198 -2.76 0.00 20.44
C PRO A 198 -2.30 0.34 21.88
N ASN A 199 -3.02 1.21 22.60
CA ASN A 199 -2.69 1.58 23.97
C ASN A 199 -2.90 0.44 24.99
N TYR A 200 -3.67 -0.59 24.63
CA TYR A 200 -3.92 -1.77 25.45
C TYR A 200 -3.09 -2.99 25.02
N ALA A 201 -2.30 -2.87 23.94
CA ALA A 201 -1.59 -3.98 23.32
C ALA A 201 -0.63 -4.70 24.27
N SER A 202 0.02 -3.98 25.19
CA SER A 202 0.96 -4.55 26.16
C SER A 202 0.31 -5.43 27.22
N PHE A 203 -1.02 -5.40 27.35
CA PHE A 203 -1.76 -6.17 28.35
C PHE A 203 -2.55 -7.34 27.74
N GLU A 204 -2.48 -7.53 26.41
CA GLU A 204 -3.15 -8.67 25.74
C GLU A 204 -2.63 -10.01 26.26
N SER A 205 -1.31 -10.15 26.50
CA SER A 205 -0.73 -11.39 27.03
C SER A 205 -1.27 -11.74 28.41
N LEU A 206 -1.53 -10.75 29.27
CA LEU A 206 -2.12 -11.00 30.59
C LEU A 206 -3.48 -11.69 30.46
N VAL A 207 -4.30 -11.20 29.52
CA VAL A 207 -5.67 -11.72 29.31
C VAL A 207 -5.66 -13.04 28.55
N ASP A 208 -4.89 -13.12 27.48
CA ASP A 208 -4.88 -14.29 26.59
C ASP A 208 -4.11 -15.48 27.19
N GLU A 209 -3.09 -15.24 28.02
CA GLU A 209 -2.17 -16.28 28.52
C GLU A 209 -2.19 -16.44 30.05
N GLU A 210 -2.35 -15.35 30.80
CA GLU A 210 -2.18 -15.36 32.27
C GLU A 210 -3.52 -15.41 33.05
N GLY A 211 -4.64 -15.48 32.32
CA GLY A 211 -5.98 -15.63 32.85
C GLY A 211 -6.57 -14.37 33.45
N TYR A 212 -6.15 -13.20 32.97
CA TYR A 212 -6.76 -11.92 33.34
C TYR A 212 -8.06 -11.67 32.58
N GLU A 213 -8.91 -10.80 33.11
CA GLU A 213 -10.13 -10.34 32.46
C GLU A 213 -10.10 -8.82 32.23
N TRP A 214 -10.54 -8.37 31.06
CA TRP A 214 -10.81 -6.96 30.82
C TRP A 214 -12.00 -6.50 31.66
N TYR A 215 -11.88 -5.34 32.31
CA TYR A 215 -12.95 -4.79 33.14
C TYR A 215 -13.25 -3.31 32.79
N PRO A 216 -14.53 -2.92 32.64
CA PRO A 216 -15.74 -3.76 32.72
C PRO A 216 -15.99 -4.63 31.48
N GLU A 217 -15.42 -4.25 30.33
CA GLU A 217 -15.52 -4.98 29.07
C GLU A 217 -14.25 -4.81 28.23
N GLU A 218 -14.04 -5.69 27.24
CA GLU A 218 -12.89 -5.60 26.33
C GLU A 218 -12.90 -4.27 25.56
N PRO A 219 -11.82 -3.48 25.61
CA PRO A 219 -11.82 -2.13 25.04
C PRO A 219 -11.91 -2.19 23.51
N THR A 220 -12.93 -1.53 22.96
CA THR A 220 -13.14 -1.43 21.51
C THR A 220 -12.77 -0.06 20.94
N ILE A 221 -12.58 0.94 21.79
CA ILE A 221 -12.34 2.35 21.44
C ILE A 221 -10.95 2.77 21.92
N HIS A 222 -10.23 3.48 21.06
CA HIS A 222 -9.01 4.17 21.42
C HIS A 222 -9.34 5.51 22.05
N GLY A 223 -8.91 5.71 23.29
CA GLY A 223 -8.93 6.99 23.98
C GLY A 223 -7.65 7.15 24.80
N ASP A 224 -7.48 8.31 25.41
CA ASP A 224 -6.32 8.62 26.26
C ASP A 224 -6.44 7.97 27.66
N ARG A 225 -7.07 6.80 27.70
CA ARG A 225 -7.29 6.04 28.92
C ARG A 225 -6.06 5.17 29.17
N GLU A 226 -5.48 5.33 30.35
CA GLU A 226 -4.42 4.46 30.84
C GLU A 226 -5.04 3.23 31.51
N PRO A 227 -4.85 2.02 30.97
CA PRO A 227 -5.28 0.81 31.63
C PRO A 227 -4.49 0.58 32.93
N LEU A 228 -5.12 -0.13 33.87
CA LEU A 228 -4.53 -0.48 35.16
C LEU A 228 -4.73 -1.97 35.44
N VAL A 229 -3.66 -2.64 35.87
CA VAL A 229 -3.70 -4.06 36.21
C VAL A 229 -3.92 -4.20 37.72
N TYR A 230 -4.89 -5.02 38.10
CA TYR A 230 -5.18 -5.37 39.49
C TYR A 230 -5.00 -6.87 39.70
N GLU A 231 -3.82 -7.24 40.18
CA GLU A 231 -3.39 -8.61 40.42
C GLU A 231 -4.35 -9.43 41.30
N PRO A 232 -4.88 -8.91 42.44
CA PRO A 232 -5.70 -9.73 43.35
C PRO A 232 -6.97 -10.31 42.73
N GLN A 233 -7.53 -9.64 41.72
CA GLN A 233 -8.71 -10.12 40.98
C GLN A 233 -8.39 -10.57 39.56
N LYS A 234 -7.10 -10.52 39.17
CA LYS A 234 -6.65 -10.72 37.78
C LYS A 234 -7.47 -9.90 36.79
N ARG A 235 -7.59 -8.59 37.02
CA ARG A 235 -8.35 -7.69 36.14
C ARG A 235 -7.46 -6.65 35.49
N VAL A 236 -7.73 -6.38 34.21
CA VAL A 236 -7.18 -5.22 33.50
C VAL A 236 -8.30 -4.20 33.33
N TYR A 237 -8.27 -3.17 34.16
CA TYR A 237 -9.21 -2.06 34.11
C TYR A 237 -8.88 -1.18 32.91
N ILE A 238 -9.88 -0.88 32.08
CA ILE A 238 -9.66 -0.08 30.87
C ILE A 238 -9.34 1.40 31.16
N SER A 239 -9.56 1.86 32.40
CA SER A 239 -9.17 3.19 32.85
C SER A 239 -9.08 3.27 34.37
N LYS A 240 -8.35 4.26 34.90
CA LYS A 240 -8.32 4.59 36.33
C LYS A 240 -9.71 4.87 36.92
N THR A 241 -10.60 5.48 36.15
CA THR A 241 -11.98 5.78 36.61
C THR A 241 -12.81 4.52 36.82
N GLU A 242 -12.53 3.43 36.11
CA GLU A 242 -13.24 2.15 36.31
C GLU A 242 -12.68 1.35 37.49
N PHE A 243 -11.49 1.71 37.98
CA PHE A 243 -10.85 1.09 39.13
C PHE A 243 -11.28 1.73 40.46
N CYS A 244 -11.52 3.04 40.45
CA CYS A 244 -11.95 3.83 41.62
C CYS A 244 -13.47 3.78 41.81
#